data_AF-A0AAW1SQM3-F1
#
_entry.id   AF-A0AAW1SQM3-F1
#
_cell.length_a   1.000
_cell.length_b   1.000
_cell.length_c   1.000
_cell.angle_alpha   90.00
_cell.angle_beta   90.00
_cell.angle_gamma   90.00
#
_symmetry.space_group_name_H-M   'P 1'
#
loop_
_entity.id
_entity.type
_entity.pdbx_description
1 polymer ?
#
loop_
_entity_poly.entity_id
_entity_poly.type
_entity_poly.pdbx_seq_one_letter_code
_entity_poly.pdbx_strand_id
1 'polypeptide(L)'
;MSEPERLANDWIQLHLMPTINRQGTLGWDLVAASQRVQQISKAAGNSASLKAATALEHRVRQVGYDYFRVHPKGVGLICRREGGLAPLTFVQEYLGEMFTPWRWFEIQDAIKKNSKDELPDFYNIVLDRPKDDAAGYDVLFIDAASKGTMASRMSHSCSPNCQAVVMACGGRLTIAVYTLRHVHEGEELSFDYASVTESEKEFRAAICLCGTRSCRGSFLYFSGSRAFQHIMTTRHTLLHRQVLIVRAGTESLNDNDRKRLQEWGLKDAALGSKSRGTRAPDWLLKWAALVLEYIEEEKSLLPAELLAIPPPFARYTPASAAAESKGVSESRLQDVVISLDKVKLCLRQQGQSQAAPLRLLSDAETVEHLWSGDRSIAKRIVATAATSLVPSDLMKDISQASTFQALHALAQRHSQRAPRLLAVVELANEAASSAQEAKAKLRELSDQLRTSDVKDKGGHTAAADIIYIYACTQFWFTPGRGYKGFASPPIPNGNSSKAPLLSKRYGSTFIWGQLSGWFKQTVYDPTASLSAERRGTISLPDIESCYGASKQRYNAKEREDLLDHLEKRPDAMWKSSMWSFRNDAKVYGSPMYDAVWSSVTGQAVETRIQDMLSHLRAAVVPFAS
;
A
#
# COMPACT_ATOMS: atom_id res chain seq x y z
N MET A 1 -5.28 -39.11 -1.45
CA MET A 1 -6.41 -39.42 -2.35
C MET A 1 -6.58 -40.92 -2.37
N SER A 2 -7.81 -41.42 -2.20
CA SER A 2 -8.06 -42.85 -2.41
C SER A 2 -8.08 -43.14 -3.91
N GLU A 3 -7.77 -44.38 -4.29
CA GLU A 3 -7.78 -44.80 -5.70
C GLU A 3 -9.14 -44.61 -6.41
N PRO A 4 -10.30 -44.91 -5.78
CA PRO A 4 -11.61 -44.67 -6.40
C PRO A 4 -11.87 -43.20 -6.75
N GLU A 5 -11.46 -42.27 -5.88
CA GLU A 5 -11.61 -40.84 -6.14
C GLU A 5 -10.78 -40.37 -7.33
N ARG A 6 -9.56 -40.91 -7.47
CA ARG A 6 -8.67 -40.62 -8.61
C ARG A 6 -9.33 -41.05 -9.91
N LEU A 7 -9.81 -42.29 -9.97
CA LEU A 7 -10.46 -42.85 -11.16
C LEU A 7 -11.72 -42.07 -11.56
N ALA A 8 -12.53 -41.64 -10.58
CA ALA A 8 -13.70 -40.81 -10.85
C ALA A 8 -13.31 -39.44 -11.42
N ASN A 9 -12.30 -38.79 -10.83
CA ASN A 9 -11.80 -37.50 -11.31
C ASN A 9 -11.23 -37.61 -12.74
N ASP A 10 -10.43 -38.64 -13.00
CA ASP A 10 -9.85 -38.88 -14.33
C ASP A 10 -10.95 -39.13 -15.36
N TRP A 11 -11.98 -39.91 -15.01
CA TRP A 11 -13.14 -40.13 -15.88
C TRP A 11 -13.92 -38.84 -16.18
N ILE A 12 -14.11 -37.97 -15.18
CA ILE A 12 -14.77 -36.66 -15.38
C ILE A 12 -13.96 -35.82 -16.37
N GLN A 13 -12.65 -35.74 -16.19
CA GLN A 13 -11.76 -34.88 -17.00
C GLN A 13 -11.57 -35.42 -18.42
N LEU A 14 -11.46 -36.74 -18.61
CA LEU A 14 -11.13 -37.35 -19.89
C LEU A 14 -12.34 -37.72 -20.74
N HIS A 15 -13.52 -37.93 -20.13
CA HIS A 15 -14.71 -38.40 -20.85
C HIS A 15 -15.90 -37.45 -20.72
N LEU A 16 -16.27 -37.08 -19.48
CA LEU A 16 -17.48 -36.29 -19.25
C LEU A 16 -17.32 -34.84 -19.71
N MET A 17 -16.30 -34.13 -19.22
CA MET A 17 -16.06 -32.72 -19.54
C MET A 17 -15.84 -32.46 -21.04
N PRO A 18 -15.05 -33.26 -21.78
CA PRO A 18 -14.92 -33.11 -23.22
C PRO A 18 -16.26 -33.26 -23.94
N THR A 19 -17.12 -34.17 -23.47
CA THR A 19 -18.46 -34.37 -24.03
C THR A 19 -19.37 -33.18 -23.71
N ILE A 20 -19.32 -32.66 -22.48
CA ILE A 20 -20.01 -31.43 -22.07
C ILE A 20 -19.61 -30.25 -22.97
N ASN A 21 -18.30 -30.02 -23.12
CA ASN A 21 -17.78 -28.90 -23.91
C ASN A 21 -18.21 -28.98 -25.39
N ARG A 22 -18.29 -30.20 -25.95
CA ARG A 22 -18.76 -30.42 -27.33
C ARG A 22 -20.24 -30.08 -27.54
N GLN A 23 -21.04 -29.98 -26.48
CA GLN A 23 -22.46 -29.61 -26.56
C GLN A 23 -22.70 -28.09 -26.67
N GLY A 24 -21.66 -27.27 -26.52
CA GLY A 24 -21.77 -25.82 -26.65
C GLY A 24 -22.76 -25.22 -25.65
N THR A 25 -23.78 -24.51 -26.14
CA THR A 25 -24.81 -23.86 -25.30
C THR A 25 -25.68 -24.84 -24.51
N LEU A 26 -25.65 -26.13 -24.85
CA LEU A 26 -26.32 -27.22 -24.13
C LEU A 26 -25.41 -27.94 -23.13
N GLY A 27 -24.22 -27.40 -22.82
CA GLY A 27 -23.29 -28.02 -21.87
C GLY A 27 -23.84 -28.20 -20.44
N TRP A 28 -24.96 -27.54 -20.10
CA TRP A 28 -25.66 -27.75 -18.84
C TRP A 28 -26.41 -29.09 -18.76
N ASP A 29 -26.72 -29.71 -19.90
CA ASP A 29 -27.47 -30.98 -19.95
C ASP A 29 -26.54 -32.18 -19.73
N LEU A 30 -26.38 -32.54 -18.46
CA LEU A 30 -25.60 -33.71 -18.05
C LEU A 30 -26.22 -35.04 -18.47
N VAL A 31 -27.53 -35.10 -18.70
CA VAL A 31 -28.18 -36.32 -19.17
C VAL A 31 -27.77 -36.57 -20.61
N ALA A 32 -27.87 -35.57 -21.47
CA ALA A 32 -27.40 -35.65 -22.85
C ALA A 32 -25.89 -35.94 -22.92
N ALA A 33 -25.09 -35.29 -22.06
CA ALA A 33 -23.66 -35.58 -21.94
C ALA A 33 -23.41 -37.06 -21.60
N SER A 34 -24.09 -37.56 -20.56
CA SER A 34 -23.94 -38.93 -20.08
C SER A 34 -24.37 -39.95 -21.13
N GLN A 35 -25.49 -39.74 -21.81
CA GLN A 35 -25.95 -40.61 -22.90
C GLN A 35 -24.95 -40.67 -24.05
N ARG A 36 -24.32 -39.54 -24.39
CA ARG A 36 -23.28 -39.50 -25.41
C ARG A 36 -22.01 -40.23 -24.97
N VAL A 37 -21.58 -40.09 -23.71
CA VAL A 37 -20.48 -40.89 -23.15
C VAL A 37 -20.82 -42.39 -23.19
N GLN A 38 -22.07 -42.79 -22.89
CA GLN A 38 -22.51 -44.18 -22.99
C GLN A 38 -22.37 -44.72 -24.42
N GLN A 39 -22.80 -43.96 -25.43
CA GLN A 39 -22.67 -44.36 -26.84
C GLN A 39 -21.22 -44.55 -27.25
N ILE A 40 -20.35 -43.59 -26.94
CA ILE A 40 -18.91 -43.64 -27.24
C ILE A 40 -18.27 -44.84 -26.52
N SER A 41 -18.57 -45.02 -25.23
CA SER A 41 -18.01 -46.09 -24.41
C SER A 41 -18.46 -47.47 -24.89
N LYS A 42 -19.72 -47.60 -25.34
CA LYS A 42 -20.24 -48.85 -25.92
C LYS A 42 -19.54 -49.19 -27.23
N ALA A 43 -19.33 -48.21 -28.11
CA ALA A 43 -18.59 -48.42 -29.36
C ALA A 43 -17.12 -48.79 -29.13
N ALA A 44 -16.49 -48.22 -28.11
CA ALA A 44 -15.09 -48.49 -27.75
C ALA A 44 -14.89 -49.72 -26.85
N GLY A 45 -15.96 -50.43 -26.43
CA GLY A 45 -15.87 -51.55 -25.49
C GLY A 45 -15.45 -51.18 -24.06
N ASN A 46 -15.52 -49.89 -23.68
CA ASN A 46 -15.12 -49.40 -22.36
C ASN A 46 -16.25 -49.58 -21.34
N SER A 47 -16.31 -50.77 -20.72
CA SER A 47 -17.36 -51.13 -19.76
C SER A 47 -17.36 -50.27 -18.49
N ALA A 48 -16.20 -49.81 -18.04
CA ALA A 48 -16.09 -48.99 -16.83
C ALA A 48 -16.69 -47.58 -17.05
N SER A 49 -16.33 -46.92 -18.16
CA SER A 49 -16.88 -45.61 -18.52
C SER A 49 -18.39 -45.69 -18.80
N LEU A 50 -18.85 -46.78 -19.43
CA LEU A 50 -20.27 -47.02 -19.66
C LEU A 50 -21.04 -47.08 -18.33
N LYS A 51 -20.56 -47.88 -17.36
CA LYS A 51 -21.18 -47.98 -16.03
C LYS A 51 -21.19 -46.63 -15.30
N ALA A 52 -20.10 -45.87 -15.35
CA ALA A 52 -20.01 -44.56 -14.72
C ALA A 52 -21.02 -43.57 -15.33
N ALA A 53 -21.12 -43.51 -16.66
CA ALA A 53 -22.06 -42.65 -17.36
C ALA A 53 -23.53 -43.02 -17.07
N THR A 54 -23.86 -44.31 -17.05
CA THR A 54 -25.21 -44.79 -16.69
C THR A 54 -25.57 -44.46 -15.24
N ALA A 55 -24.62 -44.61 -14.31
CA ALA A 55 -24.82 -44.27 -12.90
C ALA A 55 -25.05 -42.76 -12.73
N LEU A 56 -24.29 -41.92 -13.44
CA LEU A 56 -24.47 -40.47 -13.43
C LEU A 56 -25.85 -40.08 -13.96
N GLU A 57 -26.26 -40.60 -15.13
CA GLU A 57 -27.58 -40.32 -15.69
C GLU A 57 -28.71 -40.71 -14.72
N HIS A 58 -28.65 -41.94 -14.18
CA HIS A 58 -29.66 -42.43 -13.25
C HIS A 58 -29.76 -41.52 -12.03
N ARG A 59 -28.62 -41.11 -11.47
CA ARG A 59 -28.58 -40.24 -10.30
C ARG A 59 -29.11 -38.85 -10.60
N VAL A 60 -28.72 -38.23 -11.72
CA VAL A 60 -29.23 -36.91 -12.15
C VAL A 60 -30.76 -36.94 -12.30
N ARG A 61 -31.31 -38.00 -12.90
CA ARG A 61 -32.77 -38.16 -13.04
C ARG A 61 -33.48 -38.36 -11.71
N GLN A 62 -32.84 -39.04 -10.76
CA GLN A 62 -33.40 -39.32 -9.44
C GLN A 62 -33.48 -38.07 -8.56
N VAL A 63 -32.41 -37.25 -8.51
CA VAL A 63 -32.34 -36.11 -7.59
C VAL A 63 -32.54 -34.74 -8.25
N GLY A 64 -32.52 -34.67 -9.58
CA GLY A 64 -32.69 -33.45 -10.35
C GLY A 64 -31.38 -32.71 -10.64
N TYR A 65 -31.45 -31.78 -11.60
CA TYR A 65 -30.31 -30.99 -12.10
C TYR A 65 -29.71 -30.05 -11.04
N ASP A 66 -30.46 -29.71 -9.99
CA ASP A 66 -30.00 -28.80 -8.94
C ASP A 66 -28.81 -29.33 -8.14
N TYR A 67 -28.64 -30.66 -8.09
CA TYR A 67 -27.53 -31.32 -7.40
C TYR A 67 -26.34 -31.63 -8.31
N PHE A 68 -26.49 -31.42 -9.62
CA PHE A 68 -25.48 -31.69 -10.65
C PHE A 68 -25.37 -30.51 -11.62
N ARG A 69 -25.13 -29.31 -11.09
CA ARG A 69 -25.04 -28.10 -11.89
C ARG A 69 -23.66 -27.97 -12.54
N VAL A 70 -23.65 -27.68 -13.85
CA VAL A 70 -22.45 -27.28 -14.59
C VAL A 70 -22.49 -25.77 -14.78
N HIS A 71 -21.48 -25.07 -14.27
CA HIS A 71 -21.39 -23.62 -14.39
C HIS A 71 -20.46 -23.23 -15.53
N PRO A 72 -20.92 -22.44 -16.52
CA PRO A 72 -20.05 -21.97 -17.59
C PRO A 72 -19.04 -20.95 -17.06
N LYS A 73 -17.82 -20.97 -17.61
CA LYS A 73 -16.76 -19.98 -17.33
C LYS A 73 -16.77 -18.80 -18.31
N GLY A 74 -17.77 -18.75 -19.19
CA GLY A 74 -17.80 -17.85 -20.34
C GLY A 74 -17.26 -18.52 -21.60
N VAL A 75 -16.52 -17.76 -22.43
CA VAL A 75 -15.90 -18.27 -23.67
C VAL A 75 -14.55 -18.91 -23.33
N GLY A 76 -14.33 -20.13 -23.80
CA GLY A 76 -13.10 -20.90 -23.61
C GLY A 76 -12.56 -21.50 -24.92
N LEU A 77 -11.33 -22.01 -24.90
CA LEU A 77 -10.73 -22.72 -26.03
C LEU A 77 -10.75 -24.23 -25.79
N ILE A 78 -11.05 -25.02 -26.82
CA ILE A 78 -11.00 -26.49 -26.76
C ILE A 78 -10.06 -27.06 -27.82
N CYS A 79 -9.40 -28.17 -27.48
CA CYS A 79 -8.56 -28.90 -28.43
C CYS A 79 -9.46 -29.61 -29.47
N ARG A 80 -9.33 -29.27 -30.75
CA ARG A 80 -10.07 -29.90 -31.86
C ARG A 80 -9.20 -30.85 -32.70
N ARG A 81 -7.91 -30.94 -32.38
CA ARG A 81 -6.95 -31.74 -33.13
C ARG A 81 -7.14 -33.20 -32.79
N GLU A 82 -7.38 -34.02 -33.82
CA GLU A 82 -7.39 -35.47 -33.70
C GLU A 82 -6.03 -35.95 -33.18
N GLY A 83 -6.04 -36.84 -32.18
CA GLY A 83 -4.82 -37.29 -31.49
C GLY A 83 -4.24 -36.29 -30.48
N GLY A 84 -4.88 -35.13 -30.26
CA GLY A 84 -4.50 -34.17 -29.23
C GLY A 84 -3.25 -33.31 -29.54
N LEU A 85 -2.79 -32.56 -28.53
CA LEU A 85 -1.55 -31.78 -28.57
C LEU A 85 -0.53 -32.43 -27.66
N ALA A 86 0.70 -32.64 -28.14
CA ALA A 86 1.80 -33.16 -27.33
C ALA A 86 2.23 -32.15 -26.25
N PRO A 87 2.94 -32.57 -25.19
CA PRO A 87 3.60 -31.64 -24.26
C PRO A 87 4.55 -30.68 -25.00
N LEU A 88 4.77 -29.49 -24.43
CA LEU A 88 5.66 -28.44 -24.97
C LEU A 88 5.30 -27.97 -26.39
N THR A 89 4.03 -28.16 -26.79
CA THR A 89 3.52 -27.65 -28.07
C THR A 89 3.20 -26.16 -27.91
N PHE A 90 3.76 -25.33 -28.79
CA PHE A 90 3.36 -23.94 -28.92
C PHE A 90 1.88 -23.85 -29.31
N VAL A 91 1.09 -23.11 -28.54
CA VAL A 91 -0.33 -22.90 -28.78
C VAL A 91 -0.54 -21.60 -29.55
N GLN A 92 -0.23 -20.46 -28.92
CA GLN A 92 -0.43 -19.12 -29.47
C GLN A 92 0.27 -18.07 -28.60
N GLU A 93 0.64 -16.93 -29.18
CA GLU A 93 1.06 -15.75 -28.40
C GLU A 93 -0.13 -15.03 -27.75
N TYR A 94 0.06 -14.56 -26.50
CA TYR A 94 -0.87 -13.67 -25.83
C TYR A 94 -0.56 -12.22 -26.25
N LEU A 95 -1.19 -11.78 -27.34
CA LEU A 95 -1.01 -10.42 -27.85
C LEU A 95 -2.13 -9.51 -27.36
N GLY A 96 -1.79 -8.23 -27.21
CA GLY A 96 -2.73 -7.16 -26.89
C GLY A 96 -2.06 -5.79 -26.94
N GLU A 97 -2.77 -4.78 -26.44
CA GLU A 97 -2.22 -3.44 -26.32
C GLU A 97 -1.28 -3.37 -25.11
N MET A 98 -0.07 -2.86 -25.32
CA MET A 98 0.96 -2.84 -24.29
C MET A 98 1.05 -1.47 -23.62
N PHE A 99 1.05 -1.47 -22.29
CA PHE A 99 1.04 -0.27 -21.45
C PHE A 99 2.18 -0.29 -20.45
N THR A 100 2.75 0.89 -20.18
CA THR A 100 3.59 1.11 -19.01
C THR A 100 2.73 1.05 -17.74
N PRO A 101 3.30 0.69 -16.58
CA PRO A 101 2.56 0.57 -15.33
C PRO A 101 1.65 1.75 -15.01
N TRP A 102 2.15 3.00 -15.03
CA TRP A 102 1.34 4.18 -14.70
C TRP A 102 0.08 4.28 -15.58
N ARG A 103 0.20 3.89 -16.86
CA ARG A 103 -0.89 3.97 -17.83
C ARG A 103 -1.90 2.85 -17.64
N TRP A 104 -1.41 1.64 -17.38
CA TRP A 104 -2.28 0.50 -17.07
C TRP A 104 -3.15 0.78 -15.83
N PHE A 105 -2.56 1.29 -14.75
CA PHE A 105 -3.33 1.55 -13.53
C PHE A 105 -4.39 2.65 -13.71
N GLU A 106 -4.21 3.62 -14.62
CA GLU A 106 -5.28 4.56 -15.00
C GLU A 106 -6.44 3.85 -15.71
N ILE A 107 -6.13 2.95 -16.65
CA ILE A 107 -7.13 2.15 -17.37
C ILE A 107 -7.89 1.26 -16.40
N GLN A 108 -7.17 0.59 -15.50
CA GLN A 108 -7.76 -0.23 -14.44
C GLN A 108 -8.70 0.59 -13.54
N ASP A 109 -8.29 1.80 -13.13
CA ASP A 109 -9.12 2.70 -12.32
C ASP A 109 -10.43 3.06 -13.06
N ALA A 110 -10.36 3.31 -14.37
CA ALA A 110 -11.53 3.59 -15.20
C ALA A 110 -12.44 2.36 -15.36
N ILE A 111 -11.88 1.16 -15.57
CA ILE A 111 -12.62 -0.10 -15.61
C ILE A 111 -13.39 -0.30 -14.30
N LYS A 112 -12.69 -0.24 -13.16
CA LYS A 112 -13.29 -0.42 -11.83
C LYS A 112 -14.41 0.59 -11.57
N LYS A 113 -14.24 1.85 -11.98
CA LYS A 113 -15.27 2.88 -11.85
C LYS A 113 -16.55 2.56 -12.61
N ASN A 114 -16.46 1.87 -13.75
CA ASN A 114 -17.60 1.51 -14.58
C ASN A 114 -18.27 0.18 -14.18
N SER A 115 -17.53 -0.73 -13.53
CA SER A 115 -18.01 -2.07 -13.15
C SER A 115 -18.92 -2.12 -11.90
N LYS A 116 -19.20 -0.99 -11.25
CA LYS A 116 -20.02 -0.91 -10.02
C LYS A 116 -19.54 -1.91 -8.95
N ASP A 117 -20.44 -2.74 -8.41
CA ASP A 117 -20.15 -3.76 -7.38
C ASP A 117 -19.75 -5.12 -7.94
N GLU A 118 -19.78 -5.31 -9.27
CA GLU A 118 -19.36 -6.54 -9.92
C GLU A 118 -17.84 -6.58 -10.11
N LEU A 119 -17.25 -7.77 -10.01
CA LEU A 119 -15.85 -7.96 -10.31
C LEU A 119 -15.63 -7.71 -11.82
N PRO A 120 -14.75 -6.77 -12.22
CA PRO A 120 -14.52 -6.50 -13.63
C PRO A 120 -13.86 -7.69 -14.34
N ASP A 121 -14.20 -7.88 -15.61
CA ASP A 121 -13.40 -8.72 -16.49
C ASP A 121 -12.08 -8.01 -16.82
N PHE A 122 -10.97 -8.63 -16.42
CA PHE A 122 -9.64 -8.18 -16.75
C PHE A 122 -8.98 -9.13 -17.74
N TYR A 123 -8.55 -8.60 -18.89
CA TYR A 123 -7.81 -9.32 -19.93
C TYR A 123 -6.33 -8.93 -19.94
N ASN A 124 -5.84 -8.41 -18.81
CA ASN A 124 -4.44 -8.01 -18.71
C ASN A 124 -3.56 -9.16 -18.25
N ILE A 125 -2.35 -9.19 -18.76
CA ILE A 125 -1.26 -10.04 -18.29
C ILE A 125 0.00 -9.21 -18.13
N VAL A 126 0.80 -9.53 -17.12
CA VAL A 126 2.09 -8.87 -16.87
C VAL A 126 3.14 -9.49 -17.78
N LEU A 127 3.84 -8.65 -18.54
CA LEU A 127 5.02 -9.02 -19.30
C LEU A 127 6.26 -8.65 -18.47
N ASP A 128 6.83 -9.63 -17.79
CA ASP A 128 8.08 -9.47 -17.04
C ASP A 128 9.29 -9.44 -17.98
N ARG A 129 10.11 -8.40 -17.88
CA ARG A 129 11.47 -8.41 -18.43
C ARG A 129 12.39 -9.12 -17.44
N PRO A 130 13.09 -10.19 -17.83
CA PRO A 130 13.95 -10.95 -16.91
C PRO A 130 15.08 -10.11 -16.27
N LYS A 131 15.49 -10.48 -15.05
CA LYS A 131 16.55 -9.77 -14.29
C LYS A 131 17.93 -9.82 -14.97
N ASP A 132 18.19 -10.91 -15.69
CA ASP A 132 19.41 -11.17 -16.44
C ASP A 132 19.45 -10.47 -17.80
N ASP A 133 18.36 -9.81 -18.22
CA ASP A 133 18.37 -8.91 -19.37
C ASP A 133 19.41 -7.79 -19.19
N ALA A 134 20.07 -7.40 -20.28
CA ALA A 134 21.10 -6.37 -20.26
C ALA A 134 20.56 -5.02 -19.74
N ALA A 135 19.29 -4.70 -20.04
CA ALA A 135 18.60 -3.51 -19.56
C ALA A 135 17.99 -3.69 -18.16
N GLY A 136 18.04 -4.89 -17.58
CA GLY A 136 17.56 -5.20 -16.23
C GLY A 136 16.05 -5.45 -16.15
N TYR A 137 15.59 -5.86 -14.96
CA TYR A 137 14.19 -6.15 -14.66
C TYR A 137 13.29 -4.93 -14.85
N ASP A 138 12.13 -5.15 -15.45
CA ASP A 138 11.07 -4.17 -15.63
C ASP A 138 9.75 -4.91 -15.92
N VAL A 139 8.61 -4.23 -15.85
CA VAL A 139 7.30 -4.83 -16.17
C VAL A 139 6.48 -3.96 -17.10
N LEU A 140 5.79 -4.61 -18.02
CA LEU A 140 4.75 -4.00 -18.85
C LEU A 140 3.45 -4.77 -18.68
N PHE A 141 2.34 -4.15 -19.08
CA PHE A 141 1.02 -4.77 -19.02
C PHE A 141 0.49 -4.91 -20.44
N ILE A 142 0.10 -6.14 -20.82
CA ILE A 142 -0.58 -6.41 -22.09
C ILE A 142 -2.06 -6.53 -21.78
N ASP A 143 -2.90 -5.65 -22.32
CA ASP A 143 -4.35 -5.73 -22.23
C ASP A 143 -4.93 -6.25 -23.54
N ALA A 144 -5.60 -7.41 -23.47
CA ALA A 144 -6.21 -8.07 -24.61
C ALA A 144 -7.74 -7.86 -24.70
N ALA A 145 -8.31 -6.90 -23.97
CA ALA A 145 -9.75 -6.64 -23.94
C ALA A 145 -10.29 -6.20 -25.32
N SER A 146 -9.61 -5.24 -25.96
CA SER A 146 -10.05 -4.65 -27.24
C SER A 146 -9.38 -5.30 -28.45
N LYS A 147 -8.08 -5.61 -28.34
CA LYS A 147 -7.28 -6.24 -29.39
C LYS A 147 -6.58 -7.43 -28.76
N GLY A 148 -6.89 -8.64 -29.20
CA GLY A 148 -6.35 -9.86 -28.61
C GLY A 148 -6.33 -11.03 -29.57
N THR A 149 -5.67 -12.11 -29.16
CA THR A 149 -5.68 -13.41 -29.87
C THR A 149 -6.65 -14.39 -29.19
N MET A 150 -6.74 -15.61 -29.69
CA MET A 150 -7.48 -16.68 -29.01
C MET A 150 -6.96 -16.92 -27.57
N ALA A 151 -5.68 -16.68 -27.30
CA ALA A 151 -5.07 -16.91 -25.99
C ALA A 151 -5.75 -16.09 -24.87
N SER A 152 -6.28 -14.90 -25.16
CA SER A 152 -7.01 -14.08 -24.17
C SER A 152 -8.38 -14.62 -23.79
N ARG A 153 -8.85 -15.67 -24.47
CA ARG A 153 -10.08 -16.40 -24.16
C ARG A 153 -9.83 -17.71 -23.41
N MET A 154 -8.58 -18.05 -23.12
CA MET A 154 -8.27 -19.22 -22.30
C MET A 154 -8.66 -18.94 -20.84
N SER A 155 -9.42 -19.86 -20.25
CA SER A 155 -9.87 -19.74 -18.86
C SER A 155 -8.78 -20.12 -17.86
N HIS A 156 -8.98 -19.68 -16.62
CA HIS A 156 -8.19 -20.13 -15.48
C HIS A 156 -8.43 -21.62 -15.15
N SER A 157 -7.37 -22.31 -14.75
CA SER A 157 -7.44 -23.57 -13.99
C SER A 157 -6.37 -23.62 -12.89
N CYS A 158 -6.73 -24.14 -11.72
CA CYS A 158 -5.77 -24.43 -10.64
C CYS A 158 -4.90 -25.69 -10.92
N SER A 159 -5.31 -26.51 -11.89
CA SER A 159 -4.51 -27.60 -12.44
C SER A 159 -4.51 -27.48 -13.97
N PRO A 160 -3.75 -26.50 -14.50
CA PRO A 160 -3.81 -26.16 -15.92
C PRO A 160 -3.11 -27.20 -16.80
N ASN A 161 -3.43 -27.18 -18.09
CA ASN A 161 -2.74 -27.97 -19.11
C ASN A 161 -1.85 -27.12 -20.04
N CYS A 162 -1.88 -25.80 -19.88
CA CYS A 162 -1.01 -24.85 -20.56
C CYS A 162 -0.33 -23.90 -19.57
N GLN A 163 0.75 -23.24 -20.00
CA GLN A 163 1.45 -22.20 -19.25
C GLN A 163 1.78 -21.03 -20.18
N ALA A 164 1.63 -19.81 -19.66
CA ALA A 164 2.13 -18.59 -20.28
C ALA A 164 3.60 -18.38 -19.86
N VAL A 165 4.49 -18.20 -20.84
CA VAL A 165 5.92 -18.00 -20.63
C VAL A 165 6.39 -16.77 -21.41
N VAL A 166 7.24 -15.96 -20.79
CA VAL A 166 7.90 -14.85 -21.47
C VAL A 166 8.99 -15.41 -22.39
N MET A 167 8.95 -15.01 -23.66
CA MET A 167 9.89 -15.43 -24.69
C MET A 167 10.48 -14.22 -25.41
N ALA A 168 11.71 -14.36 -25.91
CA ALA A 168 12.31 -13.41 -26.83
C ALA A 168 12.09 -13.88 -28.28
N CYS A 169 11.29 -13.13 -29.04
CA CYS A 169 10.98 -13.39 -30.44
C CYS A 169 11.43 -12.19 -31.28
N GLY A 170 12.39 -12.37 -32.19
CA GLY A 170 12.86 -11.30 -33.08
C GLY A 170 13.42 -10.07 -32.33
N GLY A 171 14.11 -10.29 -31.20
CA GLY A 171 14.65 -9.21 -30.36
C GLY A 171 13.61 -8.46 -29.51
N ARG A 172 12.37 -8.96 -29.43
CA ARG A 172 11.29 -8.40 -28.59
C ARG A 172 10.79 -9.44 -27.61
N LEU A 173 10.39 -8.99 -26.42
CA LEU A 173 9.73 -9.86 -25.46
C LEU A 173 8.25 -10.00 -25.82
N THR A 174 7.73 -11.22 -25.71
CA THR A 174 6.33 -11.60 -25.94
C THR A 174 5.93 -12.64 -24.88
N ILE A 175 4.63 -12.89 -24.74
CA ILE A 175 4.13 -14.00 -23.93
C ILE A 175 3.62 -15.08 -24.86
N ALA A 176 4.20 -16.26 -24.78
CA ALA A 176 3.78 -17.42 -25.55
C ALA A 176 3.13 -18.45 -24.63
N VAL A 177 2.06 -19.09 -25.12
CA VAL A 177 1.38 -20.17 -24.40
C VAL A 177 1.85 -21.51 -24.95
N TYR A 178 2.28 -22.42 -24.06
CA TYR A 178 2.68 -23.78 -24.39
C TYR A 178 1.88 -24.80 -23.59
N THR A 179 1.69 -25.99 -24.13
CA THR A 179 1.12 -27.12 -23.38
C THR A 179 2.13 -27.67 -22.37
N LEU A 180 1.66 -27.99 -21.16
CA LEU A 180 2.46 -28.60 -20.09
C LEU A 180 2.47 -30.12 -20.17
N ARG A 181 1.38 -30.70 -20.68
CA ARG A 181 1.17 -32.13 -20.84
C ARG A 181 0.47 -32.40 -22.16
N HIS A 182 0.23 -33.67 -22.45
CA HIS A 182 -0.64 -34.02 -23.57
C HIS A 182 -2.06 -33.49 -23.31
N VAL A 183 -2.65 -32.79 -24.30
CA VAL A 183 -4.01 -32.24 -24.25
C VAL A 183 -4.89 -33.00 -25.23
N HIS A 184 -5.80 -33.81 -24.73
CA HIS A 184 -6.66 -34.64 -25.56
C HIS A 184 -7.72 -33.83 -26.31
N GLU A 185 -8.24 -34.41 -27.39
CA GLU A 185 -9.31 -33.79 -28.18
C GLU A 185 -10.59 -33.57 -27.34
N GLY A 186 -11.07 -32.33 -27.31
CA GLY A 186 -12.23 -31.88 -26.54
C GLY A 186 -11.90 -31.36 -25.14
N GLU A 187 -10.66 -31.53 -24.67
CA GLU A 187 -10.20 -30.84 -23.46
C GLU A 187 -10.16 -29.33 -23.68
N GLU A 188 -10.50 -28.59 -22.63
CA GLU A 188 -10.34 -27.14 -22.61
C GLU A 188 -8.87 -26.77 -22.37
N LEU A 189 -8.35 -25.81 -23.13
CA LEU A 189 -7.02 -25.25 -22.89
C LEU A 189 -7.11 -24.18 -21.80
N SER A 190 -6.34 -24.33 -20.73
CA SER A 190 -6.35 -23.44 -19.56
C SER A 190 -4.96 -23.24 -18.99
N PHE A 191 -4.73 -22.09 -18.35
CA PHE A 191 -3.49 -21.77 -17.65
C PHE A 191 -3.78 -21.15 -16.26
N ASP A 192 -2.82 -21.18 -15.34
CA ASP A 192 -2.94 -20.43 -14.08
C ASP A 192 -2.71 -18.94 -14.37
N TYR A 193 -3.66 -18.08 -13.98
CA TYR A 193 -3.57 -16.65 -14.25
C TYR A 193 -2.46 -15.98 -13.44
N ALA A 194 -2.07 -16.55 -12.30
CA ALA A 194 -1.10 -15.94 -11.39
C ALA A 194 -1.45 -14.50 -10.95
N SER A 195 -2.72 -14.10 -11.08
CA SER A 195 -3.20 -12.76 -10.75
C SER A 195 -3.30 -12.57 -9.25
N VAL A 196 -2.81 -11.43 -8.76
CA VAL A 196 -2.77 -11.09 -7.34
C VAL A 196 -3.69 -9.90 -7.06
N THR A 197 -4.43 -9.94 -5.94
CA THR A 197 -5.18 -8.79 -5.43
C THR A 197 -4.86 -8.52 -3.95
N GLU A 198 -4.80 -7.23 -3.62
CA GLU A 198 -4.71 -6.72 -2.24
C GLU A 198 -6.10 -6.61 -1.58
N SER A 199 -7.19 -6.71 -2.37
CA SER A 199 -8.56 -6.51 -1.93
C SER A 199 -9.23 -7.83 -1.55
N GLU A 200 -9.58 -7.97 -0.27
CA GLU A 200 -10.32 -9.15 0.20
C GLU A 200 -11.71 -9.26 -0.47
N LYS A 201 -12.35 -8.12 -0.77
CA LYS A 201 -13.64 -8.09 -1.51
C LYS A 201 -13.48 -8.69 -2.90
N GLU A 202 -12.44 -8.29 -3.64
CA GLU A 202 -12.17 -8.81 -4.98
C GLU A 202 -11.81 -10.30 -4.93
N PHE A 203 -10.95 -10.71 -4.00
CA PHE A 203 -10.56 -12.11 -3.83
C PHE A 203 -11.76 -13.03 -3.57
N ARG A 204 -12.68 -12.61 -2.70
CA ARG A 204 -13.91 -13.35 -2.38
C ARG A 204 -14.92 -13.38 -3.54
N ALA A 205 -14.95 -12.34 -4.37
CA ALA A 205 -15.79 -12.30 -5.56
C ALA A 205 -15.23 -13.13 -6.72
N ALA A 206 -13.91 -13.35 -6.77
CA ALA A 206 -13.21 -14.06 -7.84
C ALA A 206 -13.31 -15.59 -7.76
N ILE A 207 -14.54 -16.12 -7.69
CA ILE A 207 -14.80 -17.56 -7.52
C ILE A 207 -14.20 -18.37 -8.69
N CYS A 208 -13.38 -19.36 -8.36
CA CYS A 208 -12.81 -20.27 -9.34
C CYS A 208 -13.78 -21.41 -9.68
N LEU A 209 -14.10 -21.52 -10.97
CA LEU A 209 -14.99 -22.55 -11.53
C LEU A 209 -14.22 -23.65 -12.29
N CYS A 210 -12.93 -23.85 -11.99
CA CYS A 210 -12.11 -24.82 -12.73
C CYS A 210 -12.51 -26.30 -12.50
N GLY A 211 -13.27 -26.59 -11.44
CA GLY A 211 -13.74 -27.94 -11.11
C GLY A 211 -12.65 -28.94 -10.71
N THR A 212 -11.38 -28.51 -10.63
CA THR A 212 -10.27 -29.39 -10.23
C THR A 212 -10.31 -29.69 -8.74
N ARG A 213 -9.83 -30.86 -8.32
CA ARG A 213 -9.79 -31.22 -6.89
C ARG A 213 -8.82 -30.35 -6.08
N SER A 214 -7.75 -29.87 -6.70
CA SER A 214 -6.79 -28.93 -6.12
C SER A 214 -7.21 -27.47 -6.31
N CYS A 215 -8.50 -27.21 -6.56
CA CYS A 215 -9.02 -25.87 -6.71
C CYS A 215 -8.77 -25.03 -5.45
N ARG A 216 -8.26 -23.82 -5.64
CA ARG A 216 -8.00 -22.84 -4.57
C ARG A 216 -9.26 -22.09 -4.13
N GLY A 217 -10.40 -22.33 -4.78
CA GLY A 217 -11.67 -21.63 -4.56
C GLY A 217 -11.73 -20.23 -5.18
N SER A 218 -10.60 -19.56 -5.35
CA SER A 218 -10.47 -18.28 -6.06
C SER A 218 -9.45 -18.37 -7.20
N PHE A 219 -9.69 -17.65 -8.30
CA PHE A 219 -8.70 -17.54 -9.40
C PHE A 219 -7.69 -16.41 -9.17
N LEU A 220 -7.86 -15.63 -8.09
CA LEU A 220 -6.89 -14.64 -7.63
C LEU A 220 -6.09 -15.18 -6.44
N TYR A 221 -4.85 -14.73 -6.31
CA TYR A 221 -4.04 -14.85 -5.09
C TYR A 221 -4.30 -13.63 -4.20
N PHE A 222 -4.47 -13.83 -2.89
CA PHE A 222 -4.69 -12.73 -1.94
C PHE A 222 -3.39 -12.32 -1.24
N SER A 223 -2.77 -11.23 -1.70
CA SER A 223 -1.54 -10.68 -1.08
C SER A 223 -1.83 -9.89 0.20
N GLY A 224 -3.08 -9.49 0.44
CA GLY A 224 -3.52 -8.80 1.64
C GLY A 224 -3.68 -9.71 2.87
N SER A 225 -3.28 -10.99 2.79
CA SER A 225 -3.37 -11.90 3.93
C SER A 225 -2.54 -11.39 5.10
N ARG A 226 -3.04 -11.55 6.33
CA ARG A 226 -2.31 -11.12 7.54
C ARG A 226 -0.94 -11.78 7.65
N ALA A 227 -0.81 -13.01 7.17
CA ALA A 227 0.44 -13.77 7.19
C ALA A 227 1.53 -13.10 6.33
N PHE A 228 1.20 -12.70 5.09
CA PHE A 228 2.15 -12.09 4.17
C PHE A 228 2.41 -10.60 4.45
N GLN A 229 1.50 -9.93 5.15
CA GLN A 229 1.67 -8.52 5.54
C GLN A 229 2.28 -8.35 6.94
N HIS A 230 2.44 -9.41 7.74
CA HIS A 230 2.87 -9.27 9.13
C HIS A 230 4.22 -8.54 9.26
N ILE A 231 5.24 -9.01 8.54
CA ILE A 231 6.57 -8.38 8.51
C ILE A 231 6.50 -6.95 7.99
N MET A 232 5.76 -6.71 6.91
CA MET A 232 5.52 -5.37 6.37
C MET A 232 4.91 -4.42 7.41
N THR A 233 3.89 -4.87 8.14
CA THR A 233 3.20 -4.03 9.13
C THR A 233 4.00 -3.79 10.40
N THR A 234 5.00 -4.62 10.72
CA THR A 234 5.79 -4.54 11.97
C THR A 234 7.19 -3.98 11.77
N ARG A 235 7.85 -4.31 10.65
CA ARG A 235 9.22 -3.87 10.31
C ARG A 235 9.24 -2.68 9.37
N HIS A 236 8.26 -2.56 8.48
CA HIS A 236 8.21 -1.50 7.47
C HIS A 236 7.04 -0.55 7.69
N THR A 237 6.87 -0.11 8.94
CA THR A 237 5.81 0.80 9.39
C THR A 237 5.83 2.14 8.63
N LEU A 238 4.79 2.98 8.79
CA LEU A 238 4.79 4.31 8.17
C LEU A 238 6.05 5.10 8.52
N LEU A 239 6.45 5.08 9.81
CA LEU A 239 7.62 5.77 10.32
C LEU A 239 8.89 5.31 9.60
N HIS A 240 9.09 3.99 9.49
CA HIS A 240 10.23 3.41 8.77
C HIS A 240 10.26 3.87 7.31
N ARG A 241 9.11 3.83 6.62
CA ARG A 241 9.00 4.29 5.23
C ARG A 241 9.36 5.77 5.08
N GLN A 242 8.93 6.61 6.01
CA GLN A 242 9.29 8.04 5.99
C GLN A 242 10.79 8.25 6.19
N VAL A 243 11.41 7.52 7.13
CA VAL A 243 12.86 7.56 7.36
C VAL A 243 13.59 7.21 6.07
N LEU A 244 13.20 6.13 5.37
CA LEU A 244 13.85 5.75 4.10
C LEU A 244 13.71 6.82 3.01
N ILE A 245 12.55 7.48 2.89
CA ILE A 245 12.34 8.55 1.90
C ILE A 245 13.19 9.78 2.22
N VAL A 246 13.26 10.18 3.50
CA VAL A 246 14.09 11.33 3.92
C VAL A 246 15.57 11.00 3.74
N ARG A 247 16.03 9.82 4.20
CA ARG A 247 17.40 9.33 3.99
C ARG A 247 17.78 9.33 2.52
N ALA A 248 16.89 8.87 1.65
CA ALA A 248 17.12 8.87 0.22
C ALA A 248 17.36 10.28 -0.36
N GLY A 249 16.75 11.31 0.22
CA GLY A 249 16.96 12.71 -0.18
C GLY A 249 18.17 13.38 0.46
N THR A 250 18.71 12.85 1.55
CA THR A 250 19.80 13.47 2.33
C THR A 250 21.15 12.75 2.19
N GLU A 251 21.13 11.44 1.93
CA GLU A 251 22.33 10.63 1.76
C GLU A 251 22.71 10.50 0.27
N SER A 252 24.01 10.45 -0.02
CA SER A 252 24.50 10.16 -1.36
C SER A 252 24.30 8.70 -1.73
N LEU A 253 24.03 8.43 -3.01
CA LEU A 253 24.00 7.08 -3.58
C LEU A 253 25.41 6.45 -3.56
N ASN A 254 25.62 5.47 -2.69
CA ASN A 254 26.91 4.83 -2.44
C ASN A 254 27.07 3.49 -3.20
N ASP A 255 28.23 2.85 -3.07
CA ASP A 255 28.55 1.63 -3.81
C ASP A 255 27.73 0.41 -3.36
N ASN A 256 27.38 0.31 -2.08
CA ASN A 256 26.49 -0.75 -1.58
C ASN A 256 25.09 -0.60 -2.18
N ASP A 257 24.57 0.62 -2.28
CA ASP A 257 23.29 0.90 -2.94
C ASP A 257 23.33 0.45 -4.41
N ARG A 258 24.40 0.80 -5.13
CA ARG A 258 24.58 0.44 -6.55
C ARG A 258 24.70 -1.07 -6.73
N LYS A 259 25.47 -1.74 -5.86
CA LYS A 259 25.61 -3.18 -5.84
C LYS A 259 24.26 -3.87 -5.64
N ARG A 260 23.46 -3.40 -4.66
CA ARG A 260 22.13 -3.94 -4.41
C ARG A 260 21.20 -3.75 -5.60
N LEU A 261 21.16 -2.56 -6.21
CA LEU A 261 20.38 -2.33 -7.43
C LEU A 261 20.79 -3.31 -8.56
N GLN A 262 22.09 -3.55 -8.73
CA GLN A 262 22.61 -4.48 -9.73
C GLN A 262 22.22 -5.94 -9.44
N GLU A 263 22.34 -6.40 -8.20
CA GLU A 263 22.00 -7.77 -7.78
C GLU A 263 20.51 -8.07 -7.94
N TRP A 264 19.65 -7.08 -7.72
CA TRP A 264 18.21 -7.17 -7.95
C TRP A 264 17.80 -6.95 -9.42
N GLY A 265 18.76 -6.65 -10.29
CA GLY A 265 18.52 -6.43 -11.71
C GLY A 265 17.89 -5.08 -12.05
N LEU A 266 17.83 -4.11 -11.14
CA LEU A 266 17.35 -2.75 -11.45
C LEU A 266 18.42 -1.98 -12.22
N LYS A 267 18.29 -1.96 -13.55
CA LYS A 267 19.20 -1.25 -14.48
C LYS A 267 18.42 -0.25 -15.35
N ASP A 268 18.84 -0.01 -16.59
CA ASP A 268 18.33 1.07 -17.46
C ASP A 268 16.83 0.97 -17.80
N ALA A 269 16.22 -0.22 -17.81
CA ALA A 269 14.78 -0.38 -18.06
C ALA A 269 13.96 0.26 -16.91
N ALA A 270 14.19 -0.19 -15.67
CA ALA A 270 13.52 0.37 -14.49
C ALA A 270 14.03 1.77 -14.09
N LEU A 271 15.32 2.06 -14.21
CA LEU A 271 15.93 3.29 -13.71
C LEU A 271 16.06 4.39 -14.77
N GLY A 272 15.82 4.08 -16.05
CA GLY A 272 16.11 4.99 -17.16
C GLY A 272 17.60 5.01 -17.52
N SER A 273 17.91 5.55 -18.70
CA SER A 273 19.26 5.49 -19.26
C SER A 273 19.96 6.85 -19.20
N LYS A 274 21.23 6.85 -18.78
CA LYS A 274 22.07 8.05 -18.76
C LYS A 274 22.30 8.59 -20.18
N SER A 275 22.58 7.70 -21.14
CA SER A 275 22.85 8.07 -22.53
C SER A 275 21.64 8.71 -23.22
N ARG A 276 20.43 8.36 -22.79
CA ARG A 276 19.17 8.92 -23.30
C ARG A 276 18.64 10.10 -22.50
N GLY A 277 19.36 10.54 -21.45
CA GLY A 277 18.89 11.61 -20.55
C GLY A 277 17.59 11.28 -19.80
N THR A 278 17.24 9.99 -19.66
CA THR A 278 15.99 9.54 -19.01
C THR A 278 16.22 8.93 -17.63
N ARG A 279 17.45 8.98 -17.15
CA ARG A 279 17.88 8.40 -15.87
C ARG A 279 17.14 9.08 -14.70
N ALA A 280 16.62 8.26 -13.80
CA ALA A 280 16.07 8.70 -12.53
C ALA A 280 17.16 9.40 -11.67
N PRO A 281 16.79 10.42 -10.87
CA PRO A 281 17.73 11.12 -10.01
C PRO A 281 18.30 10.19 -8.92
N ASP A 282 19.51 10.50 -8.45
CA ASP A 282 20.24 9.63 -7.52
C ASP A 282 19.47 9.35 -6.21
N TRP A 283 18.69 10.31 -5.70
CA TRP A 283 17.84 10.08 -4.53
C TRP A 283 16.78 8.99 -4.78
N LEU A 284 16.26 8.86 -6.01
CA LEU A 284 15.26 7.84 -6.34
C LEU A 284 15.91 6.46 -6.45
N LEU A 285 17.16 6.40 -6.94
CA LEU A 285 17.97 5.18 -6.93
C LEU A 285 18.30 4.77 -5.49
N LYS A 286 18.65 5.72 -4.63
CA LYS A 286 18.92 5.49 -3.20
C LYS A 286 17.67 4.97 -2.51
N TRP A 287 16.51 5.57 -2.76
CA TRP A 287 15.23 5.07 -2.25
C TRP A 287 14.97 3.62 -2.68
N ALA A 288 15.14 3.31 -3.97
CA ALA A 288 14.94 1.94 -4.46
C ALA A 288 15.90 0.96 -3.78
N ALA A 289 17.17 1.31 -3.60
CA ALA A 289 18.14 0.48 -2.91
C ALA A 289 17.77 0.24 -1.43
N LEU A 290 17.30 1.27 -0.72
CA LEU A 290 16.84 1.16 0.67
C LEU A 290 15.58 0.30 0.81
N VAL A 291 14.66 0.37 -0.15
CA VAL A 291 13.49 -0.52 -0.18
C VAL A 291 13.89 -1.96 -0.48
N LEU A 292 14.84 -2.19 -1.38
CA LEU A 292 15.36 -3.54 -1.65
C LEU A 292 16.06 -4.15 -0.43
N GLU A 293 16.75 -3.35 0.37
CA GLU A 293 17.33 -3.80 1.65
C GLU A 293 16.25 -4.32 2.61
N TYR A 294 15.12 -3.61 2.70
CA TYR A 294 13.98 -4.11 3.45
C TYR A 294 13.39 -5.39 2.83
N ILE A 295 13.31 -5.49 1.50
CA ILE A 295 12.80 -6.72 0.85
C ILE A 295 13.72 -7.92 1.13
N GLU A 296 15.03 -7.71 1.23
CA GLU A 296 16.01 -8.72 1.68
C GLU A 296 15.72 -9.18 3.11
N GLU A 297 15.46 -8.23 4.02
CA GLU A 297 15.06 -8.52 5.40
C GLU A 297 13.72 -9.30 5.44
N GLU A 298 12.69 -8.83 4.74
CA GLU A 298 11.36 -9.49 4.67
C GLU A 298 11.49 -10.94 4.20
N LYS A 299 12.24 -11.15 3.12
CA LYS A 299 12.49 -12.49 2.56
C LYS A 299 13.16 -13.42 3.57
N SER A 300 14.04 -12.89 4.42
CA SER A 300 14.76 -13.67 5.44
C SER A 300 13.88 -14.06 6.64
N LEU A 301 12.95 -13.17 7.04
CA LEU A 301 12.13 -13.34 8.24
C LEU A 301 10.84 -14.12 7.97
N LEU A 302 10.22 -13.90 6.79
CA LEU A 302 8.90 -14.43 6.47
C LEU A 302 8.78 -15.96 6.57
N PRO A 303 9.78 -16.79 6.20
CA PRO A 303 9.64 -18.25 6.33
C PRO A 303 9.35 -18.71 7.76
N ALA A 304 9.97 -18.09 8.77
CA ALA A 304 9.75 -18.43 10.17
C ALA A 304 8.33 -18.06 10.63
N GLU A 305 7.85 -16.88 10.21
CA GLU A 305 6.47 -16.44 10.47
C GLU A 305 5.43 -17.37 9.87
N LEU A 306 5.65 -17.82 8.62
CA LEU A 306 4.74 -18.76 7.97
C LEU A 306 4.69 -20.12 8.69
N LEU A 307 5.85 -20.63 9.12
CA LEU A 307 5.94 -21.89 9.87
C LEU A 307 5.26 -21.81 11.25
N ALA A 308 5.18 -20.61 11.85
CA ALA A 308 4.54 -20.41 13.15
C ALA A 308 3.00 -20.43 13.10
N ILE A 309 2.39 -20.41 11.90
CA ILE A 309 0.92 -20.41 11.75
C ILE A 309 0.37 -21.80 12.10
N PRO A 310 -0.46 -21.94 13.15
CA PRO A 310 -0.93 -23.24 13.59
C PRO A 310 -2.03 -23.81 12.69
N PRO A 311 -2.17 -25.14 12.58
CA PRO A 311 -3.37 -25.76 12.01
C PRO A 311 -4.62 -25.39 12.82
N PRO A 312 -5.81 -25.28 12.20
CA PRO A 312 -6.12 -25.55 10.79
C PRO A 312 -5.87 -24.35 9.86
N PHE A 313 -5.35 -23.23 10.34
CA PHE A 313 -5.25 -21.98 9.57
C PHE A 313 -4.30 -22.09 8.37
N ALA A 314 -3.15 -22.75 8.54
CA ALA A 314 -2.26 -23.13 7.45
C ALA A 314 -1.40 -24.34 7.85
N ARG A 315 -0.75 -24.98 6.86
CA ARG A 315 0.27 -26.01 7.07
C ARG A 315 1.43 -25.77 6.11
N TYR A 316 2.40 -24.96 6.53
CA TYR A 316 3.62 -24.73 5.77
C TYR A 316 4.69 -25.75 6.14
N THR A 317 5.44 -26.21 5.13
CA THR A 317 6.70 -26.92 5.32
C THR A 317 7.85 -25.93 5.11
N PRO A 318 9.10 -26.23 5.52
CA PRO A 318 10.22 -25.35 5.25
C PRO A 318 10.38 -25.03 3.75
N ALA A 319 10.13 -26.02 2.88
CA ALA A 319 10.18 -25.83 1.44
C ALA A 319 9.06 -24.92 0.92
N SER A 320 7.81 -25.11 1.38
CA SER A 320 6.70 -24.25 0.93
C SER A 320 6.82 -22.84 1.49
N ALA A 321 7.20 -22.67 2.76
CA ALA A 321 7.44 -21.36 3.36
C ALA A 321 8.56 -20.57 2.63
N ALA A 322 9.65 -21.25 2.23
CA ALA A 322 10.71 -20.63 1.45
C ALA A 322 10.25 -20.23 0.04
N ALA A 323 9.42 -21.06 -0.60
CA ALA A 323 8.85 -20.75 -1.92
C ALA A 323 7.89 -19.55 -1.85
N GLU A 324 7.00 -19.50 -0.85
CA GLU A 324 6.09 -18.37 -0.62
C GLU A 324 6.86 -17.08 -0.33
N SER A 325 7.90 -17.14 0.52
CA SER A 325 8.77 -15.99 0.79
C SER A 325 9.44 -15.46 -0.47
N LYS A 326 9.92 -16.36 -1.34
CA LYS A 326 10.49 -15.99 -2.64
C LYS A 326 9.44 -15.31 -3.52
N GLY A 327 8.21 -15.84 -3.58
CA GLY A 327 7.12 -15.26 -4.35
C GLY A 327 6.72 -13.86 -3.86
N VAL A 328 6.61 -13.67 -2.55
CA VAL A 328 6.38 -12.34 -1.95
C VAL A 328 7.49 -11.37 -2.35
N SER A 329 8.75 -11.79 -2.24
CA SER A 329 9.90 -10.97 -2.60
C SER A 329 9.94 -10.57 -4.08
N GLU A 330 9.54 -11.46 -5.00
CA GLU A 330 9.41 -11.15 -6.42
C GLU A 330 8.24 -10.19 -6.69
N SER A 331 7.12 -10.38 -6.00
CA SER A 331 5.99 -9.46 -6.03
C SER A 331 6.36 -8.06 -5.52
N ARG A 332 7.16 -7.95 -4.45
CA ARG A 332 7.68 -6.65 -3.96
C ARG A 332 8.60 -5.96 -4.97
N LEU A 333 9.44 -6.71 -5.69
CA LEU A 333 10.30 -6.12 -6.71
C LEU A 333 9.46 -5.51 -7.85
N GLN A 334 8.41 -6.20 -8.27
CA GLN A 334 7.46 -5.69 -9.24
C GLN A 334 6.80 -4.39 -8.74
N ASP A 335 6.38 -4.33 -7.48
CA ASP A 335 5.83 -3.12 -6.84
C ASP A 335 6.81 -1.93 -6.86
N VAL A 336 8.10 -2.18 -6.62
CA VAL A 336 9.16 -1.17 -6.70
C VAL A 336 9.26 -0.61 -8.13
N VAL A 337 9.31 -1.47 -9.15
CA VAL A 337 9.40 -1.04 -10.55
C VAL A 337 8.15 -0.25 -10.98
N ILE A 338 6.96 -0.69 -10.58
CA ILE A 338 5.71 0.03 -10.85
C ILE A 338 5.74 1.42 -10.21
N SER A 339 6.24 1.51 -8.97
CA SER A 339 6.40 2.79 -8.27
C SER A 339 7.42 3.70 -8.95
N LEU A 340 8.55 3.16 -9.39
CA LEU A 340 9.56 3.88 -10.17
C LEU A 340 8.96 4.45 -11.46
N ASP A 341 8.16 3.66 -12.19
CA ASP A 341 7.49 4.11 -13.41
C ASP A 341 6.51 5.27 -13.14
N LYS A 342 5.64 5.14 -12.13
CA LYS A 342 4.71 6.19 -11.70
C LYS A 342 5.42 7.48 -11.26
N VAL A 343 6.53 7.37 -10.54
CA VAL A 343 7.32 8.54 -10.09
C VAL A 343 8.07 9.18 -11.26
N LYS A 344 8.68 8.37 -12.15
CA LYS A 344 9.33 8.89 -13.37
C LYS A 344 8.36 9.63 -14.28
N LEU A 345 7.10 9.20 -14.39
CA LEU A 345 6.05 9.96 -15.08
C LEU A 345 5.95 11.39 -14.53
N CYS A 346 5.85 11.54 -13.21
CA CYS A 346 5.76 12.84 -12.56
C CYS A 346 7.04 13.66 -12.77
N LEU A 347 8.22 13.06 -12.63
CA LEU A 347 9.51 13.75 -12.77
C LEU A 347 9.77 14.24 -14.21
N ARG A 348 9.22 13.58 -15.23
CA ARG A 348 9.38 13.97 -16.65
C ARG A 348 8.49 15.13 -17.08
N GLN A 349 7.55 15.59 -16.24
CA GLN A 349 6.70 16.71 -16.59
C GLN A 349 7.51 18.01 -16.69
N GLN A 350 7.10 18.91 -17.59
CA GLN A 350 7.81 20.16 -17.82
C GLN A 350 7.79 21.06 -16.57
N GLY A 351 8.96 21.59 -16.20
CA GLY A 351 9.09 22.49 -15.05
C GLY A 351 8.95 21.82 -13.70
N GLN A 352 9.11 20.48 -13.65
CA GLN A 352 9.04 19.70 -12.44
C GLN A 352 10.43 19.59 -11.77
N SER A 353 10.47 19.82 -10.45
CA SER A 353 11.60 19.59 -9.55
C SER A 353 12.18 18.19 -9.66
N GLN A 354 13.53 18.12 -9.72
CA GLN A 354 14.28 16.85 -9.68
C GLN A 354 14.80 16.53 -8.28
N ALA A 355 14.58 17.40 -7.29
CA ALA A 355 15.00 17.19 -5.90
C ALA A 355 14.10 16.17 -5.19
N ALA A 356 14.57 15.58 -4.09
CA ALA A 356 13.80 14.60 -3.33
C ALA A 356 12.45 15.17 -2.83
N PRO A 357 11.41 14.34 -2.70
CA PRO A 357 10.07 14.79 -2.29
C PRO A 357 9.98 15.23 -0.83
N LEU A 358 10.96 14.87 0.00
CA LEU A 358 11.10 15.30 1.39
C LEU A 358 12.52 15.80 1.64
N ARG A 359 12.67 16.77 2.55
CA ARG A 359 13.97 17.25 3.04
C ARG A 359 13.89 17.54 4.53
N LEU A 360 15.01 17.41 5.22
CA LEU A 360 15.15 17.90 6.60
C LEU A 360 15.06 19.44 6.63
N LEU A 361 14.56 19.97 7.74
CA LEU A 361 14.67 21.38 8.06
C LEU A 361 16.11 21.68 8.48
N SER A 362 16.58 22.88 8.13
CA SER A 362 17.78 23.45 8.73
C SER A 362 17.54 23.85 10.19
N ASP A 363 18.62 24.15 10.92
CA ASP A 363 18.52 24.66 12.29
C ASP A 363 17.68 25.95 12.34
N ALA A 364 17.93 26.89 11.43
CA ALA A 364 17.18 28.14 11.33
C ALA A 364 15.68 27.93 11.03
N GLU A 365 15.33 27.03 10.10
CA GLU A 365 13.93 26.69 9.82
C GLU A 365 13.25 26.01 11.01
N THR A 366 14.00 25.22 11.79
CA THR A 366 13.49 24.58 13.00
C THR A 366 13.21 25.63 14.07
N VAL A 367 14.11 26.60 14.27
CA VAL A 367 13.89 27.75 15.16
C VAL A 367 12.67 28.57 14.71
N GLU A 368 12.54 28.84 13.41
CA GLU A 368 11.38 29.55 12.86
C GLU A 368 10.07 28.81 13.13
N HIS A 369 10.06 27.49 12.93
CA HIS A 369 8.87 26.65 13.15
C HIS A 369 8.47 26.56 14.62
N LEU A 370 9.44 26.34 15.51
CA LEU A 370 9.18 26.08 16.92
C LEU A 370 9.00 27.36 17.74
N TRP A 371 9.78 28.41 17.44
CA TRP A 371 9.95 29.56 18.34
C TRP A 371 9.79 30.93 17.67
N SER A 372 10.68 31.29 16.73
CA SER A 372 10.84 32.69 16.31
C SER A 372 9.82 33.17 15.27
N GLY A 373 9.28 32.27 14.42
CA GLY A 373 8.33 32.63 13.37
C GLY A 373 7.00 33.15 13.91
N ASP A 374 6.30 34.01 13.18
CA ASP A 374 5.03 34.62 13.67
C ASP A 374 3.90 33.62 13.86
N ARG A 375 3.99 32.48 13.18
CA ARG A 375 3.09 31.32 13.33
C ARG A 375 3.82 30.13 13.96
N SER A 376 4.86 30.38 14.75
CA SER A 376 5.58 29.33 15.46
C SER A 376 4.70 28.60 16.48
N ILE A 377 5.12 27.41 16.89
CA ILE A 377 4.42 26.64 17.93
C ILE A 377 4.29 27.46 19.22
N ALA A 378 5.37 28.09 19.68
CA ALA A 378 5.39 28.92 20.89
C ALA A 378 4.41 30.11 20.82
N LYS A 379 4.45 30.92 19.75
CA LYS A 379 3.58 32.10 19.65
C LYS A 379 2.11 31.71 19.50
N ARG A 380 1.82 30.66 18.73
CA ARG A 380 0.45 30.16 18.54
C ARG A 380 -0.14 29.64 19.84
N ILE A 381 0.63 28.91 20.64
CA ILE A 381 0.10 28.35 21.88
C ILE A 381 -0.09 29.39 22.97
N VAL A 382 0.83 30.35 23.08
CA VAL A 382 0.68 31.50 24.00
C VAL A 382 -0.54 32.33 23.63
N ALA A 383 -0.73 32.65 22.35
CA ALA A 383 -1.90 33.39 21.88
C ALA A 383 -3.21 32.64 22.18
N THR A 384 -3.22 31.32 21.99
CA THR A 384 -4.41 30.49 22.25
C THR A 384 -4.70 30.38 23.76
N ALA A 385 -3.66 30.24 24.58
CA ALA A 385 -3.78 30.15 26.04
C ALA A 385 -4.19 31.48 26.69
N ALA A 386 -3.96 32.61 26.02
CA ALA A 386 -3.98 33.94 26.62
C ALA A 386 -5.26 34.27 27.39
N THR A 387 -6.44 33.99 26.83
CA THR A 387 -7.72 34.28 27.51
C THR A 387 -7.97 33.41 28.74
N SER A 388 -7.29 32.27 28.86
CA SER A 388 -7.39 31.38 30.02
C SER A 388 -6.40 31.72 31.14
N LEU A 389 -5.42 32.58 30.85
CA LEU A 389 -4.40 33.04 31.80
C LEU A 389 -4.75 34.38 32.47
N VAL A 390 -5.93 34.93 32.19
CA VAL A 390 -6.36 36.24 32.69
C VAL A 390 -7.72 36.17 33.40
N PRO A 391 -8.02 37.13 34.29
CA PRO A 391 -9.36 37.33 34.84
C PRO A 391 -10.45 37.54 33.76
N SER A 392 -11.69 37.19 34.07
CA SER A 392 -12.81 37.20 33.11
C SER A 392 -13.09 38.57 32.50
N ASP A 393 -12.86 39.65 33.23
CA ASP A 393 -13.05 41.03 32.75
C ASP A 393 -12.00 41.46 31.71
N LEU A 394 -10.82 40.83 31.70
CA LEU A 394 -9.75 41.11 30.74
C LEU A 394 -9.84 40.26 29.46
N MET A 395 -10.64 39.19 29.45
CA MET A 395 -10.71 38.27 28.29
C MET A 395 -11.09 38.98 26.98
N LYS A 396 -12.00 39.96 27.03
CA LYS A 396 -12.44 40.71 25.84
C LYS A 396 -11.33 41.59 25.26
N ASP A 397 -10.48 42.17 26.11
CA ASP A 397 -9.35 43.00 25.69
C ASP A 397 -8.24 42.11 25.10
N ILE A 398 -7.87 41.05 25.82
CA ILE A 398 -6.84 40.09 25.37
C ILE A 398 -7.22 39.39 24.06
N SER A 399 -8.48 39.00 23.88
CA SER A 399 -8.93 38.33 22.64
C SER A 399 -8.90 39.22 21.39
N GLN A 400 -8.74 40.53 21.52
CA GLN A 400 -8.60 41.46 20.39
C GLN A 400 -7.17 41.52 19.84
N ALA A 401 -6.19 40.92 20.52
CA ALA A 401 -4.81 40.87 20.04
C ALA A 401 -4.70 40.06 18.73
N SER A 402 -4.53 40.75 17.60
CA SER A 402 -4.37 40.12 16.28
C SER A 402 -2.95 39.67 15.97
N THR A 403 -1.96 40.15 16.73
CA THR A 403 -0.54 39.80 16.58
C THR A 403 0.07 39.47 17.94
N PHE A 404 1.18 38.74 17.93
CA PHE A 404 1.92 38.41 19.14
C PHE A 404 2.45 39.66 19.85
N GLN A 405 2.91 40.67 19.10
CA GLN A 405 3.38 41.93 19.65
C GLN A 405 2.25 42.75 20.30
N ALA A 406 1.05 42.73 19.73
CA ALA A 406 -0.13 43.33 20.37
C ALA A 406 -0.48 42.62 21.68
N LEU A 407 -0.38 41.28 21.70
CA LEU A 407 -0.57 40.49 22.92
C LEU A 407 0.47 40.82 23.99
N HIS A 408 1.74 40.98 23.61
CA HIS A 408 2.82 41.37 24.51
C HIS A 408 2.59 42.76 25.12
N ALA A 409 2.21 43.76 24.32
CA ALA A 409 1.87 45.09 24.83
C ALA A 409 0.70 45.06 25.82
N LEU A 410 -0.34 44.26 25.54
CA LEU A 410 -1.47 44.08 26.45
C LEU A 410 -1.09 43.36 27.74
N ALA A 411 -0.24 42.32 27.66
CA ALA A 411 0.27 41.61 28.82
C ALA A 411 1.09 42.54 29.73
N GLN A 412 1.93 43.41 29.17
CA GLN A 412 2.68 44.43 29.91
C GLN A 412 1.76 45.46 30.58
N ARG A 413 0.75 45.95 29.84
CA ARG A 413 -0.24 46.90 30.36
C ARG A 413 -1.00 46.35 31.57
N HIS A 414 -1.33 45.07 31.55
CA HIS A 414 -2.06 44.38 32.61
C HIS A 414 -1.16 43.55 33.53
N SER A 415 0.15 43.83 33.58
CA SER A 415 1.18 43.05 34.28
C SER A 415 0.82 42.67 35.72
N GLN A 416 0.28 43.61 36.51
CA GLN A 416 -0.13 43.35 37.89
C GLN A 416 -1.35 42.44 38.01
N ARG A 417 -2.26 42.47 37.02
CA ARG A 417 -3.53 41.72 37.03
C ARG A 417 -3.44 40.37 36.30
N ALA A 418 -2.46 40.23 35.42
CA ALA A 418 -2.25 39.05 34.58
C ALA A 418 -0.79 38.56 34.61
N PRO A 419 -0.18 38.33 35.78
CA PRO A 419 1.24 37.98 35.89
C PRO A 419 1.60 36.67 35.17
N ARG A 420 0.66 35.70 35.14
CA ARG A 420 0.86 34.43 34.41
C ARG A 420 0.90 34.62 32.90
N LEU A 421 0.04 35.49 32.35
CA LEU A 421 0.09 35.84 30.93
C LEU A 421 1.39 36.56 30.60
N LEU A 422 1.80 37.52 31.42
CA LEU A 422 3.05 38.24 31.20
C LEU A 422 4.25 37.28 31.14
N ALA A 423 4.38 36.37 32.11
CA ALA A 423 5.49 35.42 32.17
C ALA A 423 5.62 34.58 30.88
N VAL A 424 4.52 33.99 30.39
CA VAL A 424 4.58 33.15 29.18
C VAL A 424 4.80 33.96 27.91
N VAL A 425 4.32 35.21 27.86
CA VAL A 425 4.50 36.07 26.68
C VAL A 425 5.92 36.65 26.64
N GLU A 426 6.48 37.05 27.79
CA GLU A 426 7.87 37.49 27.88
C GLU A 426 8.83 36.38 27.48
N LEU A 427 8.63 35.17 28.01
CA LEU A 427 9.42 34.00 27.63
C LEU A 427 9.36 33.77 26.10
N ALA A 428 8.15 33.70 25.54
CA ALA A 428 7.98 33.49 24.09
C ALA A 428 8.44 34.66 23.21
N ASN A 429 8.73 35.82 23.80
CA ASN A 429 9.31 36.98 23.10
C ASN A 429 10.85 36.96 23.09
N GLU A 430 11.48 36.12 23.91
CA GLU A 430 12.94 35.97 23.91
C GLU A 430 13.45 35.37 22.59
N ALA A 431 14.62 35.81 22.15
CA ALA A 431 15.29 35.20 21.00
C ALA A 431 15.76 33.78 21.31
N ALA A 432 15.82 32.91 20.30
CA ALA A 432 16.49 31.62 20.37
C ALA A 432 17.51 31.54 19.22
N SER A 433 18.76 31.23 19.55
CA SER A 433 19.89 31.24 18.61
C SER A 433 20.11 29.92 17.89
N SER A 434 19.50 28.82 18.37
CA SER A 434 19.62 27.47 17.81
C SER A 434 18.35 26.66 18.02
N ALA A 435 18.17 25.57 17.25
CA ALA A 435 17.03 24.67 17.45
C ALA A 435 17.05 24.05 18.86
N GLN A 436 18.24 23.80 19.41
CA GLN A 436 18.39 23.27 20.76
C GLN A 436 17.89 24.24 21.82
N GLU A 437 18.25 25.53 21.69
CA GLU A 437 17.75 26.57 22.57
C GLU A 437 16.23 26.73 22.43
N ALA A 438 15.70 26.73 21.20
CA ALA A 438 14.26 26.80 20.96
C ALA A 438 13.50 25.64 21.62
N LYS A 439 14.03 24.41 21.57
CA LYS A 439 13.46 23.24 22.26
C LYS A 439 13.54 23.40 23.79
N ALA A 440 14.65 23.89 24.33
CA ALA A 440 14.79 24.14 25.76
C ALA A 440 13.74 25.15 26.26
N LYS A 441 13.54 26.26 25.53
CA LYS A 441 12.52 27.26 25.86
C LYS A 441 11.10 26.74 25.71
N LEU A 442 10.83 25.84 24.74
CA LEU A 442 9.54 25.13 24.69
C LEU A 442 9.30 24.25 25.92
N ARG A 443 10.32 23.57 26.46
CA ARG A 443 10.20 22.80 27.71
C ARG A 443 9.86 23.72 28.89
N GLU A 444 10.54 24.86 28.99
CA GLU A 444 10.23 25.87 30.00
C GLU A 444 8.80 26.41 29.86
N LEU A 445 8.36 26.71 28.63
CA LEU A 445 6.99 27.15 28.36
C LEU A 445 5.96 26.08 28.75
N SER A 446 6.26 24.80 28.50
CA SER A 446 5.45 23.67 28.96
C SER A 446 5.30 23.68 30.49
N ASP A 447 6.39 23.87 31.23
CA ASP A 447 6.38 23.88 32.70
C ASP A 447 5.59 25.07 33.28
N GLN A 448 5.74 26.27 32.69
CA GLN A 448 4.98 27.45 33.08
C GLN A 448 3.47 27.29 32.85
N LEU A 449 3.08 26.72 31.70
CA LEU A 449 1.67 26.45 31.42
C LEU A 449 1.10 25.39 32.37
N ARG A 450 1.87 24.32 32.65
CA ARG A 450 1.44 23.24 33.54
C ARG A 450 1.14 23.72 34.95
N THR A 451 2.01 24.54 35.52
CA THR A 451 1.82 25.12 36.88
C THR A 451 0.65 26.11 36.95
N SER A 452 0.19 26.60 35.80
CA SER A 452 -0.93 27.54 35.69
C SER A 452 -2.30 26.85 35.58
N ASP A 453 -2.37 25.53 35.42
CA ASP A 453 -3.64 24.81 35.31
C ASP A 453 -4.37 24.72 36.66
N VAL A 454 -5.57 25.29 36.73
CA VAL A 454 -6.42 25.32 37.94
C VAL A 454 -7.67 24.48 37.69
N LYS A 455 -8.20 23.84 38.75
CA LYS A 455 -9.31 22.87 38.72
C LYS A 455 -10.37 23.17 37.63
N ASP A 456 -10.43 22.24 36.67
CA ASP A 456 -11.51 21.92 35.71
C ASP A 456 -11.52 22.47 34.27
N LYS A 457 -10.36 22.73 33.64
CA LYS A 457 -10.33 22.92 32.17
C LYS A 457 -9.32 22.10 31.37
N GLY A 458 -8.19 21.67 31.92
CA GLY A 458 -7.25 20.71 31.28
C GLY A 458 -6.53 21.16 30.03
N GLY A 459 -6.90 22.33 29.48
CA GLY A 459 -6.27 22.89 28.29
C GLY A 459 -4.80 23.25 28.51
N HIS A 460 -4.44 23.72 29.70
CA HIS A 460 -3.04 24.01 30.03
C HIS A 460 -2.22 22.71 30.20
N THR A 461 -2.78 21.68 30.87
CA THR A 461 -2.14 20.35 30.92
C THR A 461 -1.98 19.75 29.53
N ALA A 462 -3.02 19.85 28.67
CA ALA A 462 -2.95 19.39 27.28
C ALA A 462 -1.87 20.14 26.49
N ALA A 463 -1.83 21.47 26.61
CA ALA A 463 -0.83 22.29 25.95
C ALA A 463 0.59 21.93 26.43
N ALA A 464 0.80 21.78 27.72
CA ALA A 464 2.09 21.40 28.29
C ALA A 464 2.55 20.03 27.77
N ASP A 465 1.69 19.00 27.80
CA ASP A 465 2.02 17.67 27.30
C ASP A 465 2.36 17.69 25.80
N ILE A 466 1.57 18.38 24.97
CA ILE A 466 1.84 18.45 23.52
C ILE A 466 3.09 19.29 23.21
N ILE A 467 3.27 20.47 23.83
CA ILE A 467 4.48 21.29 23.66
C ILE A 467 5.73 20.46 24.02
N TYR A 468 5.66 19.69 25.10
CA TYR A 468 6.78 18.84 25.50
C TYR A 468 7.10 17.79 24.42
N ILE A 469 6.10 17.16 23.81
CA ILE A 469 6.30 16.24 22.67
C ILE A 469 6.96 16.96 21.47
N TYR A 470 6.53 18.19 21.14
CA TYR A 470 7.19 19.01 20.12
C TYR A 470 8.66 19.28 20.49
N ALA A 471 8.94 19.65 21.75
CA ALA A 471 10.28 19.94 22.21
C ALA A 471 11.21 18.71 22.24
N CYS A 472 10.66 17.52 22.46
CA CYS A 472 11.40 16.25 22.38
C CYS A 472 11.71 15.82 20.95
N THR A 473 11.05 16.39 19.95
CA THR A 473 11.25 16.01 18.54
C THR A 473 12.58 16.55 18.01
N GLN A 474 13.41 15.66 17.50
CA GLN A 474 14.76 15.93 17.03
C GLN A 474 14.80 16.24 15.54
N PHE A 475 14.21 15.38 14.71
CA PHE A 475 14.25 15.51 13.26
C PHE A 475 12.94 16.04 12.71
N TRP A 476 13.01 17.26 12.17
CA TRP A 476 11.91 17.88 11.44
C TRP A 476 12.16 17.83 9.94
N PHE A 477 11.14 17.51 9.17
CA PHE A 477 11.20 17.48 7.71
C PHE A 477 9.96 18.10 7.06
N THR A 478 10.09 18.48 5.80
CA THR A 478 9.03 19.12 5.02
C THR A 478 9.04 18.63 3.57
N PRO A 479 7.90 18.66 2.87
CA PRO A 479 7.86 18.36 1.45
C PRO A 479 8.79 19.26 0.64
N GLY A 480 9.48 18.67 -0.33
CA GLY A 480 10.30 19.38 -1.29
C GLY A 480 9.48 20.41 -2.07
N ARG A 481 10.09 21.56 -2.38
CA ARG A 481 9.45 22.62 -3.17
C ARG A 481 9.51 22.25 -4.67
N GLY A 482 8.54 22.76 -5.43
CA GLY A 482 8.57 22.72 -6.90
C GLY A 482 7.77 21.59 -7.56
N TYR A 483 7.23 20.64 -6.78
CA TYR A 483 6.27 19.66 -7.30
C TYR A 483 4.94 20.31 -7.65
N LYS A 484 4.53 20.21 -8.92
CA LYS A 484 3.30 20.79 -9.46
C LYS A 484 2.34 19.68 -9.84
N GLY A 485 1.05 19.91 -9.60
CA GLY A 485 0.01 18.99 -10.06
C GLY A 485 -0.16 19.06 -11.57
N PHE A 486 -0.53 17.94 -12.18
CA PHE A 486 -0.81 17.83 -13.62
C PHE A 486 -1.91 16.80 -13.90
N ALA A 487 -2.44 16.81 -15.11
CA ALA A 487 -3.36 15.80 -15.61
C ALA A 487 -2.67 14.94 -16.67
N SER A 488 -2.87 13.63 -16.62
CA SER A 488 -2.34 12.72 -17.64
C SER A 488 -3.10 12.83 -18.96
N PRO A 489 -2.48 12.37 -20.08
CA PRO A 489 -3.20 12.23 -21.34
C PRO A 489 -4.49 11.41 -21.15
N PRO A 490 -5.59 11.77 -21.82
CA PRO A 490 -6.87 11.09 -21.62
C PRO A 490 -6.85 9.61 -22.02
N ILE A 491 -7.68 8.79 -21.37
CA ILE A 491 -8.06 7.42 -21.76
C ILE A 491 -9.56 7.34 -22.08
N PRO A 492 -10.00 6.40 -22.94
CA PRO A 492 -11.41 6.09 -23.10
C PRO A 492 -12.03 5.55 -21.80
N ASN A 493 -13.20 6.06 -21.41
CA ASN A 493 -13.97 5.55 -20.28
C ASN A 493 -15.00 4.50 -20.73
N GLY A 494 -14.51 3.32 -21.10
CA GLY A 494 -15.30 2.19 -21.58
C GLY A 494 -14.96 1.78 -23.01
N ASN A 495 -15.58 0.69 -23.47
CA ASN A 495 -15.17 -0.03 -24.69
C ASN A 495 -15.79 0.53 -25.99
N SER A 496 -16.55 1.63 -25.93
CA SER A 496 -17.20 2.22 -27.12
C SER A 496 -16.34 3.33 -27.73
N SER A 497 -16.38 3.47 -29.05
CA SER A 497 -15.70 4.57 -29.76
C SER A 497 -16.23 5.98 -29.40
N LYS A 498 -17.37 6.06 -28.71
CA LYS A 498 -17.99 7.30 -28.19
C LYS A 498 -17.80 7.47 -26.68
N ALA A 499 -16.98 6.65 -26.04
CA ALA A 499 -16.78 6.72 -24.60
C ALA A 499 -16.21 8.09 -24.18
N PRO A 500 -16.68 8.69 -23.08
CA PRO A 500 -16.12 9.93 -22.59
C PRO A 500 -14.66 9.71 -22.21
N LEU A 501 -13.83 10.73 -22.37
CA LEU A 501 -12.42 10.65 -22.02
C LEU A 501 -12.20 10.98 -20.54
N LEU A 502 -11.33 10.23 -19.88
CA LEU A 502 -10.91 10.46 -18.50
C LEU A 502 -9.41 10.75 -18.43
N SER A 503 -9.02 11.72 -17.61
CA SER A 503 -7.61 12.01 -17.28
C SER A 503 -7.43 11.92 -15.77
N LYS A 504 -6.36 11.23 -15.33
CA LYS A 504 -6.01 11.17 -13.91
C LYS A 504 -5.33 12.46 -13.50
N ARG A 505 -5.69 12.98 -12.32
CA ARG A 505 -5.04 14.14 -11.71
C ARG A 505 -3.98 13.67 -10.73
N TYR A 506 -2.76 14.12 -10.93
CA TYR A 506 -1.63 13.90 -10.05
C TYR A 506 -1.41 15.17 -9.22
N GLY A 507 -1.51 15.05 -7.89
CA GLY A 507 -1.27 16.18 -6.98
C GLY A 507 0.22 16.47 -6.75
N SER A 508 0.54 17.63 -6.18
CA SER A 508 1.92 18.02 -5.85
C SER A 508 2.61 17.11 -4.83
N THR A 509 1.85 16.35 -4.04
CA THR A 509 2.35 15.38 -3.06
C THR A 509 2.23 13.93 -3.53
N PHE A 510 1.88 13.68 -4.79
CA PHE A 510 1.66 12.33 -5.32
C PHE A 510 2.89 11.44 -5.13
N ILE A 511 4.09 11.94 -5.44
CA ILE A 511 5.33 11.16 -5.29
C ILE A 511 5.53 10.75 -3.83
N TRP A 512 5.33 11.66 -2.88
CA TRP A 512 5.42 11.32 -1.46
C TRP A 512 4.43 10.21 -1.06
N GLY A 513 3.19 10.31 -1.53
CA GLY A 513 2.18 9.26 -1.36
C GLY A 513 2.60 7.94 -1.98
N GLN A 514 3.01 7.93 -3.25
CA GLN A 514 3.38 6.73 -4.00
C GLN A 514 4.61 6.03 -3.39
N LEU A 515 5.64 6.76 -2.97
CA LEU A 515 6.80 6.17 -2.30
C LEU A 515 6.45 5.65 -0.89
N SER A 516 5.54 6.33 -0.18
CA SER A 516 5.08 5.87 1.14
C SER A 516 4.20 4.63 1.06
N GLY A 517 3.46 4.45 -0.04
CA GLY A 517 2.58 3.32 -0.31
C GLY A 517 3.08 2.45 -1.45
N TRP A 518 4.40 2.32 -1.62
CA TRP A 518 5.03 1.70 -2.80
C TRP A 518 4.62 0.27 -3.09
N PHE A 519 4.00 -0.41 -2.13
CA PHE A 519 3.54 -1.79 -2.16
C PHE A 519 2.01 -1.92 -2.35
N LYS A 520 1.32 -0.80 -2.56
CA LYS A 520 -0.13 -0.71 -2.78
C LYS A 520 -0.39 -0.11 -4.16
N GLN A 521 -0.52 -0.95 -5.19
CA GLN A 521 -0.58 -0.42 -6.57
C GLN A 521 -1.97 -0.02 -7.03
N THR A 522 -3.00 -0.53 -6.36
CA THR A 522 -4.40 -0.38 -6.74
C THR A 522 -5.09 0.85 -6.13
N VAL A 523 -4.34 1.66 -5.37
CA VAL A 523 -4.87 2.89 -4.75
C VAL A 523 -4.92 4.02 -5.77
N TYR A 524 -6.12 4.55 -6.03
CA TYR A 524 -6.34 5.64 -6.98
C TYR A 524 -5.53 6.90 -6.62
N ASP A 525 -5.63 7.36 -5.36
CA ASP A 525 -4.88 8.50 -4.82
C ASP A 525 -4.12 8.09 -3.54
N PRO A 526 -2.80 7.82 -3.64
CA PRO A 526 -2.01 7.40 -2.50
C PRO A 526 -1.81 8.52 -1.45
N THR A 527 -2.12 9.79 -1.79
CA THR A 527 -2.01 10.91 -0.85
C THR A 527 -3.09 10.90 0.23
N ALA A 528 -4.28 10.36 -0.09
CA ALA A 528 -5.37 10.24 0.86
C ALA A 528 -5.04 9.26 1.99
N SER A 529 -4.51 8.08 1.65
CA SER A 529 -4.05 7.08 2.64
C SER A 529 -2.94 7.64 3.52
N LEU A 530 -1.93 8.27 2.91
CA LEU A 530 -0.84 8.92 3.64
C LEU A 530 -1.35 10.01 4.60
N SER A 531 -2.35 10.80 4.18
CA SER A 531 -2.90 11.86 5.03
C SER A 531 -3.63 11.33 6.27
N ALA A 532 -4.16 10.11 6.22
CA ALA A 532 -4.73 9.44 7.39
C ALA A 532 -3.61 8.88 8.28
N GLU A 533 -2.73 8.05 7.71
CA GLU A 533 -1.67 7.33 8.45
C GLU A 533 -0.73 8.28 9.22
N ARG A 534 -0.49 9.49 8.71
CA ARG A 534 0.41 10.48 9.34
C ARG A 534 -0.08 11.12 10.63
N ARG A 535 -1.38 11.02 10.97
CA ARG A 535 -1.98 11.75 12.11
C ARG A 535 -1.51 11.18 13.44
N GLY A 536 -0.77 11.99 14.19
CA GLY A 536 -0.18 11.64 15.47
C GLY A 536 1.09 10.78 15.37
N THR A 537 1.46 10.32 14.17
CA THR A 537 2.69 9.57 13.93
C THR A 537 3.82 10.51 13.53
N ILE A 538 3.68 11.25 12.42
CA ILE A 538 4.65 12.27 11.97
C ILE A 538 4.03 13.67 11.90
N SER A 539 2.71 13.77 12.00
CA SER A 539 2.01 15.04 12.14
C SER A 539 1.49 15.10 13.57
N LEU A 540 2.22 15.80 14.44
CA LEU A 540 1.77 16.03 15.81
C LEU A 540 0.46 16.83 15.85
N PRO A 541 -0.29 16.79 16.96
CA PRO A 541 -1.49 17.59 17.12
C PRO A 541 -1.25 19.07 16.86
N ASP A 542 -2.22 19.72 16.24
CA ASP A 542 -2.26 21.16 16.11
C ASP A 542 -2.39 21.78 17.50
N ILE A 543 -1.45 22.65 17.88
CA ILE A 543 -1.33 23.15 19.24
C ILE A 543 -2.57 23.96 19.68
N GLU A 544 -3.28 24.55 18.73
CA GLU A 544 -4.53 25.29 18.98
C GLU A 544 -5.67 24.36 19.45
N SER A 545 -5.58 23.04 19.19
CA SER A 545 -6.60 22.07 19.63
C SER A 545 -6.63 21.84 21.14
N CYS A 546 -5.56 22.19 21.86
CA CYS A 546 -5.50 22.08 23.33
C CYS A 546 -6.56 22.94 24.05
N TYR A 547 -7.03 24.03 23.41
CA TYR A 547 -8.06 24.93 23.96
C TYR A 547 -9.31 25.02 23.07
N GLY A 548 -9.42 24.16 22.05
CA GLY A 548 -10.50 24.20 21.08
C GLY A 548 -11.86 23.85 21.69
N ALA A 549 -12.96 24.24 21.02
CA ALA A 549 -14.34 24.00 21.45
C ALA A 549 -14.80 22.53 21.33
N SER A 550 -13.87 21.56 21.37
CA SER A 550 -14.21 20.13 21.36
C SER A 550 -15.15 19.79 22.52
N LYS A 551 -16.11 18.89 22.27
CA LYS A 551 -16.98 18.36 23.34
C LYS A 551 -16.19 17.54 24.37
N GLN A 552 -15.03 17.01 24.00
CA GLN A 552 -14.15 16.22 24.86
C GLN A 552 -13.09 17.10 25.51
N ARG A 553 -12.96 17.00 26.84
CA ARG A 553 -11.95 17.72 27.64
C ARG A 553 -10.77 16.82 27.95
N TYR A 554 -9.56 17.38 27.98
CA TYR A 554 -8.39 16.67 28.48
C TYR A 554 -8.52 16.46 29.98
N ASN A 555 -8.58 15.20 30.40
CA ASN A 555 -8.72 14.76 31.78
C ASN A 555 -7.77 13.58 32.05
N ALA A 556 -7.78 13.04 33.27
CA ALA A 556 -6.92 11.92 33.64
C ALA A 556 -7.02 10.73 32.66
N LYS A 557 -8.23 10.36 32.24
CA LYS A 557 -8.47 9.26 31.29
C LYS A 557 -7.91 9.56 29.89
N GLU A 558 -8.24 10.71 29.32
CA GLU A 558 -7.73 11.07 27.96
C GLU A 558 -6.20 11.18 27.93
N ARG A 559 -5.61 11.64 29.05
CA ARG A 559 -4.17 11.67 29.22
C ARG A 559 -3.57 10.28 29.32
N GLU A 560 -4.15 9.39 30.13
CA GLU A 560 -3.73 8.00 30.23
C GLU A 560 -3.84 7.28 28.88
N ASP A 561 -4.98 7.42 28.18
CA ASP A 561 -5.21 6.87 26.85
C ASP A 561 -4.17 7.36 25.83
N LEU A 562 -3.77 8.64 25.90
CA LEU A 562 -2.69 9.18 25.08
C LEU A 562 -1.34 8.51 25.38
N LEU A 563 -0.95 8.47 26.65
CA LEU A 563 0.34 7.91 27.08
C LEU A 563 0.43 6.42 26.77
N ASP A 564 -0.65 5.68 27.00
CA ASP A 564 -0.76 4.26 26.65
C ASP A 564 -0.69 4.03 25.15
N HIS A 565 -1.28 4.92 24.34
CA HIS A 565 -1.16 4.84 22.88
C HIS A 565 0.27 5.05 22.43
N LEU A 566 0.96 6.08 22.94
CA LEU A 566 2.36 6.38 22.64
C LEU A 566 3.30 5.23 23.03
N GLU A 567 3.02 4.55 24.14
CA GLU A 567 3.82 3.43 24.63
C GLU A 567 3.57 2.14 23.84
N LYS A 568 2.30 1.78 23.63
CA LYS A 568 1.92 0.46 23.10
C LYS A 568 1.83 0.44 21.56
N ARG A 569 1.59 1.58 20.92
CA ARG A 569 1.35 1.70 19.46
C ARG A 569 1.96 2.98 18.87
N PRO A 570 3.28 3.23 19.05
CA PRO A 570 3.93 4.48 18.63
C PRO A 570 3.84 4.77 17.12
N ASP A 571 3.68 3.74 16.31
CA ASP A 571 3.60 3.76 14.85
C ASP A 571 2.16 3.85 14.31
N ALA A 572 1.15 3.79 15.18
CA ALA A 572 -0.25 3.83 14.81
C ALA A 572 -0.84 5.26 14.83
N MET A 573 -1.74 5.52 13.89
CA MET A 573 -2.53 6.73 13.83
C MET A 573 -3.31 6.95 15.14
N TRP A 574 -3.34 8.20 15.62
CA TRP A 574 -4.12 8.57 16.80
C TRP A 574 -5.61 8.62 16.47
N LYS A 575 -6.44 7.92 17.25
CA LYS A 575 -7.89 7.77 17.00
C LYS A 575 -8.78 8.75 17.77
N SER A 576 -8.21 9.67 18.56
CA SER A 576 -8.99 10.59 19.40
C SER A 576 -9.60 11.73 18.60
N SER A 577 -10.86 12.06 18.90
CA SER A 577 -11.57 13.23 18.37
C SER A 577 -11.19 14.55 19.05
N MET A 578 -10.39 14.51 20.11
CA MET A 578 -9.91 15.71 20.79
C MET A 578 -8.88 16.49 19.94
N TRP A 579 -8.01 15.77 19.23
CA TRP A 579 -6.88 16.36 18.54
C TRP A 579 -7.21 16.73 17.09
N SER A 580 -6.97 18.00 16.73
CA SER A 580 -6.87 18.40 15.33
C SER A 580 -5.47 18.07 14.82
N PHE A 581 -5.35 17.63 13.57
CA PHE A 581 -4.07 17.40 12.90
C PHE A 581 -3.90 18.34 11.70
N ARG A 582 -4.47 19.55 11.80
CA ARG A 582 -4.21 20.63 10.84
C ARG A 582 -2.73 20.99 10.89
N ASN A 583 -2.11 21.08 9.72
CA ASN A 583 -0.67 21.32 9.59
C ASN A 583 -0.41 22.27 8.42
N ASP A 584 -0.72 23.55 8.66
CA ASP A 584 -0.59 24.60 7.65
C ASP A 584 0.89 24.86 7.30
N ALA A 585 1.79 24.66 8.28
CA ALA A 585 3.24 24.78 8.10
C ALA A 585 3.83 23.68 7.18
N LYS A 586 3.13 22.54 7.03
CA LYS A 586 3.62 21.36 6.31
C LYS A 586 4.98 20.88 6.83
N VAL A 587 5.15 20.92 8.15
CA VAL A 587 6.32 20.41 8.86
C VAL A 587 5.93 19.14 9.59
N TYR A 588 6.76 18.10 9.48
CA TYR A 588 6.50 16.77 10.00
C TYR A 588 7.69 16.30 10.83
N GLY A 589 7.42 15.53 11.87
CA GLY A 589 8.38 15.07 12.85
C GLY A 589 7.66 14.57 14.09
N SER A 590 8.30 13.70 14.85
CA SER A 590 7.85 13.28 16.17
C SER A 590 8.94 12.49 16.90
N PRO A 591 8.84 12.31 18.22
CA PRO A 591 9.75 11.43 18.96
C PRO A 591 9.65 9.97 18.49
N MET A 592 8.47 9.55 17.98
CA MET A 592 8.27 8.22 17.40
C MET A 592 9.06 8.06 16.10
N TYR A 593 9.06 9.08 15.24
CA TYR A 593 9.88 9.12 14.03
C TYR A 593 11.37 9.10 14.39
N ASP A 594 11.78 9.88 15.40
CA ASP A 594 13.18 9.96 15.83
C ASP A 594 13.73 8.62 16.32
N ALA A 595 12.92 7.85 17.07
CA ALA A 595 13.32 6.52 17.52
C ALA A 595 13.59 5.56 16.34
N VAL A 596 12.77 5.62 15.30
CA VAL A 596 12.98 4.82 14.08
C VAL A 596 14.17 5.33 13.28
N TRP A 597 14.34 6.66 13.18
CA TRP A 597 15.53 7.26 12.56
C TRP A 597 16.81 6.77 13.24
N SER A 598 16.84 6.80 14.58
CA SER A 598 17.97 6.35 15.39
C SER A 598 18.28 4.88 15.16
N SER A 599 17.25 4.02 15.17
CA SER A 599 17.39 2.59 14.92
C SER A 599 17.96 2.28 13.54
N VAL A 600 17.52 3.00 12.51
CA VAL A 600 17.90 2.78 11.12
C VAL A 600 19.28 3.36 10.78
N THR A 601 19.64 4.51 11.35
CA THR A 601 20.87 5.23 11.00
C THR A 601 22.01 5.04 12.00
N GLY A 602 21.72 4.53 13.20
CA GLY A 602 22.65 4.50 14.33
C GLY A 602 22.91 5.88 14.96
N GLN A 603 22.28 6.95 14.46
CA GLN A 603 22.41 8.28 15.02
C GLN A 603 21.68 8.36 16.36
N ALA A 604 22.40 8.67 17.44
CA ALA A 604 21.80 8.82 18.76
C ALA A 604 20.76 9.97 18.77
N VAL A 605 19.64 9.73 19.46
CA VAL A 605 18.63 10.74 19.76
C VAL A 605 18.80 11.22 21.20
N GLU A 606 18.67 12.53 21.40
CA GLU A 606 18.84 13.16 22.71
C GLU A 606 17.80 12.69 23.73
N THR A 607 16.55 12.49 23.30
CA THR A 607 15.45 12.04 24.18
C THR A 607 14.86 10.76 23.63
N ARG A 608 14.93 9.66 24.39
CA ARG A 608 14.21 8.43 24.04
C ARG A 608 12.74 8.59 24.35
N ILE A 609 11.90 7.87 23.61
CA ILE A 609 10.44 7.86 23.86
C ILE A 609 10.14 7.47 25.31
N GLN A 610 10.88 6.51 25.86
CA GLN A 610 10.72 6.08 27.25
C GLN A 610 11.01 7.22 28.23
N ASP A 611 12.06 8.00 28.00
CA ASP A 611 12.42 9.14 28.87
C ASP A 611 11.32 10.22 28.83
N MET A 612 10.79 10.50 27.62
CA MET A 612 9.66 11.42 27.44
C MET A 612 8.40 10.91 28.17
N LEU A 613 8.06 9.63 28.03
CA LEU A 613 6.90 9.02 28.69
C LEU A 613 7.04 9.03 30.22
N SER A 614 8.24 8.73 30.74
CA SER A 614 8.53 8.81 32.17
C SER A 614 8.35 10.24 32.69
N HIS A 615 8.83 11.24 31.97
CA HIS A 615 8.63 12.64 32.32
C HIS A 615 7.13 13.00 32.34
N LEU A 616 6.39 12.66 31.29
CA LEU A 616 4.96 12.94 31.22
C LEU A 616 4.20 12.20 32.34
N ARG A 617 4.47 10.92 32.60
CA ARG A 617 3.81 10.17 33.69
C ARG A 617 4.10 10.76 35.07
N ALA A 618 5.30 11.28 35.30
CA ALA A 618 5.70 11.91 36.57
C ALA A 618 5.19 13.35 36.75
N ALA A 619 4.76 14.02 35.67
CA ALA A 619 4.32 15.41 35.71
C ALA A 619 3.08 15.59 36.60
N VAL A 620 3.11 16.59 37.48
CA VAL A 620 1.99 16.96 38.34
C VAL A 620 0.85 17.52 37.48
N VAL A 621 -0.36 16.99 37.64
CA VAL A 621 -1.57 17.39 36.91
C VAL A 621 -2.73 17.68 37.86
N PRO A 622 -3.63 18.63 37.52
CA PRO A 622 -4.70 19.08 38.43
C PRO A 622 -5.83 18.04 38.63
N PHE A 623 -5.80 16.93 37.89
CA PHE A 623 -6.81 15.86 37.92
C PHE A 623 -6.41 14.65 38.78
N ALA A 624 -5.24 14.68 39.43
CA ALA A 624 -4.84 13.64 40.36
C ALA A 624 -5.71 13.75 41.62
N SER A 625 -6.59 12.76 41.82
CA SER A 625 -7.29 12.52 43.09
C SER A 625 -6.43 11.65 44.00
#